data_AF-A0A2L0UEY2-F1
#
_entry.id   AF-A0A2L0UEY2-F1
#
_cell.length_a   1.000
_cell.length_b   1.000
_cell.length_c   1.000
_cell.angle_alpha   90.00
_cell.angle_beta   90.00
_cell.angle_gamma   90.00
#
_symmetry.space_group_name_H-M   'P 1'
#
loop_
_entity.id
_entity.type
_entity.pdbx_description
1 polymer ?
#
loop_
_entity_poly.entity_id
_entity_poly.type
_entity_poly.pdbx_seq_one_letter_code
_entity_poly.pdbx_strand_id
1 'polypeptide(L)'
;MDPVNADTILRRFFAASGHTRHPESLLRYERVQCHLRDYLETVAATRLERVDQELLALERQFGTTEPYVRVMGAQQLLHALPEFLSPPQLLPDFHDRLAQISVASRLAQWLCSRRLVAREDSRRDLVLTRAAAEQARRSPAL
;
A
#
# COMPACT_ATOMS: atom_id res chain seq x y z
N MET A 1 -20.58 12.18 0.11
CA MET A 1 -19.26 12.14 -0.54
C MET A 1 -19.03 10.70 -0.92
N ASP A 2 -18.78 10.41 -2.20
CA ASP A 2 -18.43 9.05 -2.59
C ASP A 2 -17.17 8.62 -1.83
N PRO A 3 -17.14 7.39 -1.30
CA PRO A 3 -15.95 6.88 -0.65
C PRO A 3 -14.78 6.93 -1.63
N VAL A 4 -13.69 7.57 -1.23
CA VAL A 4 -12.50 7.71 -2.07
C VAL A 4 -11.83 6.34 -2.15
N ASN A 5 -11.76 5.78 -3.36
CA ASN A 5 -11.10 4.50 -3.60
C ASN A 5 -9.58 4.58 -3.48
N ALA A 6 -8.95 3.42 -3.33
CA ALA A 6 -7.52 3.28 -3.18
C ALA A 6 -6.74 3.85 -4.38
N ASP A 7 -7.26 3.78 -5.62
CA ASP A 7 -6.59 4.38 -6.78
C ASP A 7 -6.45 5.90 -6.63
N THR A 8 -7.55 6.58 -6.29
CA THR A 8 -7.55 8.03 -6.06
C THR A 8 -6.63 8.42 -4.91
N ILE A 9 -6.62 7.61 -3.85
CA ILE A 9 -5.71 7.80 -2.70
C ILE A 9 -4.25 7.69 -3.13
N LEU A 10 -3.88 6.61 -3.81
CA LEU A 10 -2.51 6.34 -4.22
C LEU A 10 -2.02 7.42 -5.19
N ARG A 11 -2.83 7.79 -6.20
CA ARG A 11 -2.50 8.89 -7.12
C ARG A 11 -2.19 10.19 -6.39
N ARG A 12 -3.05 10.58 -5.44
CA ARG A 12 -2.86 11.80 -4.63
C ARG A 12 -1.63 11.71 -3.73
N PHE A 13 -1.41 10.55 -3.12
CA PHE A 13 -0.26 10.34 -2.24
C PHE A 13 1.07 10.40 -3.00
N PHE A 14 1.18 9.74 -4.15
CA PHE A 14 2.40 9.75 -4.96
C PHE A 14 2.65 11.11 -5.62
N ALA A 15 1.60 11.79 -6.09
CA ALA A 15 1.70 13.17 -6.57
C ALA A 15 2.21 14.13 -5.49
N ALA A 16 1.73 13.99 -4.25
CA ALA A 16 2.22 14.79 -3.12
C ALA A 16 3.65 14.39 -2.68
N SER A 17 4.09 13.17 -2.97
CA SER A 17 5.38 12.64 -2.55
C SER A 17 6.51 12.91 -3.55
N GLY A 18 6.20 13.30 -4.79
CA GLY A 18 7.13 13.53 -5.90
C GLY A 18 8.07 14.74 -5.80
N HIS A 19 8.33 15.27 -4.61
CA HIS A 19 9.20 16.45 -4.43
C HIS A 19 10.71 16.12 -4.44
N THR A 20 11.10 14.87 -4.75
CA THR A 20 12.50 14.44 -4.74
C THR A 20 13.17 14.81 -6.07
N ARG A 21 14.16 15.70 -6.03
CA ARG A 21 14.82 16.26 -7.23
C ARG A 21 15.78 15.31 -7.96
N HIS A 22 16.11 14.15 -7.39
CA HIS A 22 17.11 13.23 -7.97
C HIS A 22 16.46 12.13 -8.84
N PRO A 23 16.87 11.96 -10.11
CA PRO A 23 16.27 10.99 -11.04
C PRO A 23 16.23 9.54 -10.51
N GLU A 24 17.32 9.07 -9.89
CA GLU A 24 17.34 7.70 -9.34
C GLU A 24 16.35 7.49 -8.20
N SER A 25 16.03 8.55 -7.43
CA SER A 25 15.04 8.43 -6.37
C SER A 25 13.61 8.35 -6.94
N LEU A 26 13.36 9.00 -8.10
CA LEU A 26 12.09 8.89 -8.80
C LEU A 26 11.88 7.46 -9.32
N LEU A 27 12.88 6.88 -9.99
CA LEU A 27 12.81 5.50 -10.48
C LEU A 27 12.54 4.49 -9.35
N ARG A 28 13.14 4.70 -8.16
CA ARG A 28 12.86 3.87 -6.99
C ARG A 28 11.42 3.99 -6.51
N TYR A 29 10.88 5.20 -6.47
CA TYR A 29 9.48 5.42 -6.08
C TYR A 29 8.51 4.81 -7.09
N GLU A 30 8.81 4.90 -8.39
CA GLU A 30 8.04 4.25 -9.45
C GLU A 30 8.03 2.73 -9.27
N ARG A 31 9.20 2.11 -9.03
CA ARG A 31 9.29 0.67 -8.76
C ARG A 31 8.46 0.27 -7.55
N VAL A 32 8.56 1.02 -6.44
CA VAL A 32 7.75 0.76 -5.24
C VAL A 32 6.26 0.94 -5.51
N GLN A 33 5.87 1.95 -6.30
CA GLN A 33 4.47 2.17 -6.68
C GLN A 33 3.92 1.00 -7.51
N CYS A 34 4.67 0.55 -8.51
CA CYS A 34 4.30 -0.60 -9.32
C CYS A 34 4.19 -1.87 -8.46
N HIS A 35 5.19 -2.11 -7.59
CA HIS A 35 5.22 -3.26 -6.68
C HIS A 35 4.04 -3.24 -5.69
N LEU A 36 3.70 -2.08 -5.14
CA LEU A 36 2.55 -1.94 -4.25
C LEU A 36 1.25 -2.29 -4.99
N ARG A 37 1.05 -1.78 -6.21
CA ARG A 37 -0.16 -2.06 -7.00
C ARG A 37 -0.28 -3.54 -7.33
N ASP A 38 0.80 -4.16 -7.79
CA ASP A 38 0.84 -5.60 -8.07
C ASP A 38 0.56 -6.43 -6.81
N TYR A 39 1.20 -6.11 -5.69
CA TYR A 39 0.95 -6.77 -4.40
C TYR A 39 -0.52 -6.67 -3.97
N LEU A 40 -1.17 -5.51 -4.16
CA LEU A 40 -2.57 -5.34 -3.79
C LEU A 40 -3.49 -6.25 -4.61
N GLU A 41 -3.23 -6.36 -5.91
CA GLU A 41 -4.04 -7.18 -6.82
C GLU A 41 -3.82 -8.69 -6.66
N THR A 42 -2.57 -9.10 -6.41
CA THR A 42 -2.17 -10.52 -6.44
C THR A 42 -2.15 -11.18 -5.06
N VAL A 43 -1.80 -10.44 -4.02
CA VAL A 43 -1.62 -10.98 -2.66
C VAL A 43 -2.67 -10.41 -1.72
N ALA A 44 -2.76 -9.09 -1.56
CA ALA A 44 -3.67 -8.49 -0.59
C ALA A 44 -5.14 -8.83 -0.90
N ALA A 45 -5.51 -8.91 -2.18
CA ALA A 45 -6.84 -9.34 -2.62
C ALA A 45 -7.25 -10.72 -2.06
N THR A 46 -6.31 -11.63 -1.84
CA THR A 46 -6.57 -12.97 -1.28
C THR A 46 -6.73 -12.98 0.24
N ARG A 47 -6.36 -11.88 0.90
CA ARG A 47 -6.43 -11.69 2.36
C ARG A 47 -7.66 -10.92 2.82
N LEU A 48 -8.43 -10.38 1.87
CA LEU A 48 -9.67 -9.65 2.14
C LEU A 48 -10.72 -10.54 2.79
N GLU A 49 -11.67 -9.92 3.48
CA GLU A 49 -12.86 -10.61 3.95
C GLU A 49 -13.71 -11.12 2.78
N ARG A 50 -14.52 -12.15 3.02
CA ARG A 50 -15.30 -12.81 1.97
C ARG A 50 -16.17 -11.85 1.15
N VAL A 51 -16.79 -10.87 1.80
CA VAL A 51 -17.63 -9.85 1.13
C VAL A 51 -16.80 -9.01 0.16
N ASP A 52 -15.63 -8.54 0.59
CA ASP A 52 -14.72 -7.75 -0.25
C ASP A 52 -14.17 -8.60 -1.42
N GLN A 53 -13.90 -9.89 -1.20
CA GLN A 53 -13.50 -10.82 -2.27
C GLN A 53 -14.61 -11.03 -3.32
N GLU A 54 -15.85 -11.21 -2.88
CA GLU A 54 -17.02 -11.32 -3.77
C GLU A 54 -17.20 -10.05 -4.61
N LEU A 55 -17.00 -8.88 -4.00
CA LEU A 55 -17.07 -7.60 -4.69
C LEU A 55 -15.96 -7.45 -5.75
N LEU A 56 -14.72 -7.87 -5.45
CA LEU A 56 -13.64 -7.90 -6.44
C LEU A 56 -13.92 -8.90 -7.56
N ALA A 57 -14.49 -10.07 -7.25
CA ALA A 57 -14.87 -11.06 -8.26
C ALA A 57 -15.94 -10.50 -9.20
N LEU A 58 -16.90 -9.73 -8.69
CA LEU A 58 -17.90 -9.03 -9.48
C LEU A 58 -17.26 -7.96 -10.38
N GLU A 59 -16.39 -7.11 -9.82
CA GLU A 59 -15.71 -6.06 -10.59
C GLU A 59 -14.88 -6.63 -11.76
N ARG A 60 -14.22 -7.77 -11.54
CA ARG A 60 -13.45 -8.47 -12.59
C ARG A 60 -14.31 -8.90 -13.78
N GLN A 61 -15.60 -9.18 -13.59
CA GLN A 61 -16.51 -9.55 -14.69
C GLN A 61 -16.69 -8.41 -15.70
N PHE A 62 -16.40 -7.17 -15.32
CA PHE A 62 -16.43 -6.01 -16.21
C PHE A 62 -15.10 -5.77 -16.96
N GLY A 63 -14.11 -6.65 -16.84
CA GLY A 63 -12.82 -6.52 -17.52
C GLY A 63 -11.89 -5.46 -16.91
N THR A 64 -12.12 -5.06 -15.66
CA THR A 64 -11.31 -4.07 -14.96
C THR A 64 -9.89 -4.59 -14.73
N THR A 65 -8.89 -3.80 -15.13
CA THR A 65 -7.46 -4.16 -15.04
C THR A 65 -6.92 -4.17 -13.62
N GLU A 66 -7.29 -3.18 -12.79
CA GLU A 66 -6.87 -3.08 -11.38
C GLU A 66 -8.12 -3.04 -10.47
N PRO A 67 -8.81 -4.18 -10.26
CA PRO A 67 -10.06 -4.22 -9.51
C PRO A 67 -9.88 -3.87 -8.03
N TYR A 68 -8.78 -4.27 -7.38
CA TYR A 68 -8.54 -3.95 -5.97
C TYR A 68 -8.56 -2.44 -5.75
N VAL A 69 -7.73 -1.69 -6.48
CA VAL A 69 -7.59 -0.25 -6.23
C VAL A 69 -8.84 0.55 -6.62
N ARG A 70 -9.67 -0.01 -7.50
CA ARG A 70 -10.93 0.60 -7.93
C ARG A 70 -12.03 0.45 -6.88
N VAL A 71 -12.11 -0.70 -6.23
CA VAL A 71 -13.19 -1.07 -5.31
C VAL A 71 -12.84 -0.78 -3.86
N MET A 72 -11.60 -1.07 -3.45
CA MET A 72 -11.17 -0.98 -2.06
C MET A 72 -10.92 0.46 -1.62
N GLY A 73 -11.11 0.71 -0.32
CA GLY A 73 -10.93 2.02 0.29
C GLY A 73 -9.63 2.17 1.08
N ALA A 74 -9.54 3.29 1.80
CA ALA A 74 -8.40 3.62 2.65
C ALA A 74 -8.12 2.59 3.77
N GLN A 75 -9.17 1.95 4.28
CA GLN A 75 -9.06 0.97 5.36
C GLN A 75 -8.34 -0.29 4.91
N GLN A 76 -8.80 -0.91 3.81
CA GLN A 76 -8.14 -2.08 3.22
C GLN A 76 -6.71 -1.75 2.79
N LEU A 77 -6.49 -0.54 2.24
CA LEU A 77 -5.14 -0.10 1.90
C LEU A 77 -4.21 -0.04 3.13
N LEU A 78 -4.68 0.53 4.25
CA LEU A 78 -3.91 0.57 5.50
C LEU A 78 -3.65 -0.84 6.06
N HIS A 79 -4.66 -1.70 6.00
CA HIS A 79 -4.60 -3.07 6.50
C HIS A 79 -3.56 -3.93 5.76
N ALA A 80 -3.33 -3.65 4.47
CA ALA A 80 -2.40 -4.40 3.63
C ALA A 80 -0.91 -4.04 3.87
N LEU A 81 -0.62 -2.87 4.43
CA LEU A 81 0.76 -2.37 4.56
C LEU A 81 1.70 -3.21 5.44
N PRO A 82 1.26 -3.83 6.56
CA PRO A 82 2.14 -4.68 7.37
C PRO A 82 2.68 -5.90 6.62
N GLU A 83 1.85 -6.62 5.86
CA GLU A 83 2.29 -7.78 5.08
C GLU A 83 3.12 -7.34 3.86
N PHE A 84 2.81 -6.19 3.24
CA PHE A 84 3.66 -5.59 2.22
C PHE A 84 5.09 -5.32 2.69
N LEU A 85 5.28 -5.04 3.99
CA LEU A 85 6.59 -4.82 4.61
C LEU A 85 7.23 -6.10 5.17
N SER A 86 6.69 -7.27 4.86
CA SER A 86 7.17 -8.56 5.35
C SER A 86 7.70 -9.42 4.19
N PRO A 87 8.71 -10.28 4.41
CA PRO A 87 9.05 -11.30 3.42
C PRO A 87 7.83 -12.17 3.06
N PRO A 88 7.67 -12.59 1.79
CA PRO A 88 8.59 -12.39 0.67
C PRO A 88 8.43 -11.06 -0.08
N GLN A 89 7.59 -10.14 0.38
CA GLN A 89 7.19 -8.93 -0.36
C GLN A 89 8.21 -7.78 -0.32
N LEU A 90 9.29 -7.93 0.43
CA LEU A 90 10.35 -6.93 0.44
C LEU A 90 11.14 -6.98 -0.87
N LEU A 91 11.37 -5.81 -1.46
CA LEU A 91 12.22 -5.70 -2.64
C LEU A 91 13.63 -6.20 -2.32
N PRO A 92 14.25 -6.96 -3.24
CA PRO A 92 15.54 -7.61 -3.00
C PRO A 92 16.66 -6.58 -2.91
N ASP A 93 16.66 -5.58 -3.79
CA ASP A 93 17.64 -4.48 -3.75
C ASP A 93 17.51 -3.66 -2.45
N PHE A 94 18.65 -3.34 -1.85
CA PHE A 94 18.71 -2.65 -0.57
C PHE A 94 18.10 -1.23 -0.63
N HIS A 95 18.39 -0.46 -1.68
CA HIS A 95 17.90 0.91 -1.81
C HIS A 95 16.41 0.95 -2.15
N ASP A 96 15.93 0.01 -2.96
CA ASP A 96 14.52 -0.19 -3.26
C ASP A 96 13.73 -0.61 -2.01
N ARG A 97 14.29 -1.50 -1.18
CA ARG A 97 13.70 -1.90 0.10
C ARG A 97 13.58 -0.72 1.08
N LEU A 98 14.61 0.11 1.18
CA LEU A 98 14.54 1.32 1.99
C LEU A 98 13.47 2.30 1.46
N ALA A 99 13.35 2.42 0.14
CA ALA A 99 12.29 3.22 -0.48
C ALA A 99 10.90 2.64 -0.16
N GLN A 100 10.73 1.32 -0.26
CA GLN A 100 9.48 0.63 0.08
C GLN A 100 9.06 0.89 1.53
N ILE A 101 9.98 0.72 2.48
CA ILE A 101 9.74 0.98 3.91
C ILE A 101 9.33 2.44 4.13
N SER A 102 10.04 3.38 3.50
CA SER A 102 9.75 4.82 3.59
C SER A 102 8.36 5.15 3.03
N VAL A 103 8.05 4.66 1.83
CA VAL A 103 6.78 4.89 1.14
C VAL A 103 5.61 4.33 1.96
N ALA A 104 5.69 3.07 2.40
CA ALA A 104 4.62 2.44 3.19
C ALA A 104 4.38 3.16 4.52
N SER A 105 5.46 3.53 5.23
CA SER A 105 5.36 4.29 6.49
C SER A 105 4.70 5.66 6.29
N ARG A 106 5.09 6.37 5.23
CA ARG A 106 4.51 7.67 4.87
C ARG A 106 3.06 7.54 4.43
N LEU A 107 2.71 6.49 3.69
CA LEU A 107 1.34 6.23 3.26
C LEU A 107 0.44 5.96 4.46
N ALA A 108 0.84 5.08 5.39
CA ALA A 108 0.10 4.82 6.62
C ALA A 108 -0.14 6.12 7.42
N GLN A 109 0.91 6.93 7.60
CA GLN A 109 0.80 8.22 8.28
C GLN A 109 -0.12 9.20 7.52
N TRP A 110 -0.05 9.24 6.19
CA TRP A 110 -0.86 10.12 5.35
C TRP A 110 -2.35 9.78 5.45
N LEU A 111 -2.69 8.49 5.37
CA LEU A 111 -4.06 7.96 5.54
C LEU A 111 -4.65 8.39 6.89
N CYS A 112 -3.90 8.21 7.99
CA CYS A 112 -4.34 8.62 9.31
C CYS A 112 -4.45 10.15 9.45
N SER A 113 -3.47 10.90 8.95
CA SER A 113 -3.44 12.37 9.09
C SER A 113 -4.61 13.06 8.37
N ARG A 114 -5.07 12.48 7.26
CA ARG A 114 -6.21 12.98 6.49
C ARG A 114 -7.56 12.44 6.95
N ARG A 115 -7.59 11.66 8.05
CA ARG A 115 -8.79 11.01 8.58
C ARG A 115 -9.54 10.18 7.53
N LEU A 116 -8.80 9.55 6.62
CA LEU A 116 -9.39 8.69 5.59
C LEU A 116 -9.78 7.32 6.14
N VAL A 117 -9.32 7.00 7.35
CA VAL A 117 -9.65 5.77 8.07
C VAL A 117 -10.15 6.13 9.47
N ALA A 118 -11.14 5.38 9.97
CA ALA A 118 -11.70 5.59 11.30
C ALA A 118 -10.65 5.34 12.38
N ARG A 119 -10.55 6.26 13.34
CA ARG A 119 -9.41 6.32 14.27
C ARG A 119 -9.30 5.10 15.19
N GLU A 120 -10.45 4.50 15.51
CA GLU A 120 -10.58 3.34 16.39
C GLU A 120 -10.09 2.06 15.70
N ASP A 121 -10.44 1.88 14.42
CA ASP A 121 -10.04 0.70 13.63
C ASP A 121 -8.60 0.80 13.09
N SER A 122 -8.10 2.01 12.85
CA SER A 122 -6.79 2.24 12.22
C SER A 122 -5.59 2.04 13.14
N ARG A 123 -5.80 2.12 14.47
CA ARG A 123 -4.68 2.22 15.43
C ARG A 123 -3.82 0.96 15.42
N ARG A 124 -4.45 -0.21 15.30
CA ARG A 124 -3.77 -1.50 15.22
C ARG A 124 -2.90 -1.57 13.97
N ASP A 125 -3.47 -1.30 12.80
CA ASP A 125 -2.76 -1.43 11.52
C ASP A 125 -1.62 -0.42 11.38
N LEU A 126 -1.78 0.79 11.92
CA LEU A 126 -0.68 1.76 12.01
C LEU A 126 0.47 1.24 12.89
N VAL A 127 0.16 0.66 14.05
CA VAL A 127 1.18 0.07 14.93
C VAL A 127 1.87 -1.12 14.26
N LEU A 128 1.09 -2.00 13.61
CA LEU A 128 1.63 -3.15 12.88
C LEU A 128 2.51 -2.71 11.71
N THR A 129 2.11 -1.70 10.96
CA THR A 129 2.92 -1.17 9.84
C THR A 129 4.23 -0.60 10.35
N ARG A 130 4.22 0.13 11.48
CA ARG A 130 5.45 0.63 12.11
C ARG A 130 6.34 -0.52 12.59
N ALA A 131 5.77 -1.54 13.23
CA ALA A 131 6.52 -2.71 13.67
C ALA A 131 7.15 -3.47 12.48
N ALA A 132 6.38 -3.68 11.40
CA ALA A 132 6.86 -4.30 10.18
C ALA A 132 7.96 -3.48 9.50
N ALA A 133 7.83 -2.15 9.49
CA ALA A 133 8.88 -1.25 8.99
C ALA A 133 10.19 -1.38 9.78
N GLU A 134 10.13 -1.43 11.12
CA GLU A 134 11.32 -1.64 11.95
C GLU A 134 11.93 -3.03 11.75
N GLN A 135 11.10 -4.06 11.60
CA GLN A 135 11.56 -5.42 11.33
C GLN A 135 12.26 -5.50 9.96
N ALA A 136 11.66 -4.94 8.92
CA ALA A 136 12.20 -4.93 7.56
C ALA A 136 13.56 -4.22 7.45
N ARG A 137 13.81 -3.20 8.29
CA ARG A 137 15.12 -2.52 8.38
C ARG A 137 16.20 -3.41 9.00
N ARG A 138 15.82 -4.34 9.89
CA ARG A 138 16.73 -5.25 10.58
C ARG A 138 16.97 -6.54 9.81
N SER A 139 16.09 -6.88 8.86
CA SER A 139 16.22 -8.07 8.03
C SER A 139 17.40 -7.94 7.06
N PRO A 140 18.35 -8.91 7.05
CA PRO A 140 19.43 -8.93 6.08
C PRO A 140 18.87 -9.03 4.65
N ALA A 141 19.64 -8.57 3.66
CA ALA A 141 19.33 -8.86 2.27
C ALA A 141 19.46 -10.38 2.08
N LEU A 142 18.33 -11.05 1.81
CA LEU A 142 18.30 -12.44 1.38
C LEU A 142 18.89 -12.56 -0.03
#